data_AF-A0A0R0ACU1-F1
#
_entry.id   AF-A0A0R0ACU1-F1
#
_cell.length_a   1.000
_cell.length_b   1.000
_cell.length_c   1.000
_cell.angle_alpha   90.00
_cell.angle_beta   90.00
_cell.angle_gamma   90.00
#
_symmetry.space_group_name_H-M   'P 1'
#
loop_
_entity.id
_entity.type
_entity.pdbx_description
1 polymer ?
#
loop_
_entity_poly.entity_id
_entity_poly.type
_entity_poly.pdbx_seq_one_letter_code
_entity_poly.pdbx_strand_id
1 'polypeptide(L)'
;MPAQSIPLAAPAATSLLWLWGPVLLVICINPLIQLFAGKPPVTAAFASWGPLLVLPLITAGLTLAYRRRHLQLDARRLKIASTLYSKQVPISAMRLDRARVVDFDENPGFKPALKTNGFQMPGFRAGHFRMKDGSKGFCLITDNHRVLVLPLRDGSSVLLSPEQPRALLEELKRLADNLPRA
;
A
#
# COMPACT_ATOMS: atom_id res chain seq x y z
N MET A 1 27.18 -3.81 -4.98
CA MET A 1 26.29 -3.57 -6.13
C MET A 1 25.37 -2.41 -5.78
N PRO A 2 25.12 -1.45 -6.68
CA PRO A 2 24.17 -0.37 -6.41
C PRO A 2 22.75 -0.94 -6.27
N ALA A 3 21.95 -0.38 -5.37
CA ALA A 3 20.57 -0.80 -5.16
C ALA A 3 19.75 -0.58 -6.43
N GLN A 4 19.12 -1.64 -6.96
CA GLN A 4 18.31 -1.56 -8.17
C GLN A 4 16.88 -1.15 -7.81
N SER A 5 16.39 -0.09 -8.45
CA SER A 5 14.99 0.34 -8.33
C SER A 5 14.11 -0.53 -9.24
N ILE A 6 13.14 -1.22 -8.65
CA ILE A 6 12.17 -2.03 -9.40
C ILE A 6 10.92 -1.19 -9.63
N PRO A 7 10.47 -1.02 -10.90
CA PRO A 7 9.25 -0.30 -11.18
C PRO A 7 8.03 -1.04 -10.62
N LEU A 8 7.10 -0.26 -10.07
CA LEU A 8 5.84 -0.74 -9.52
C LEU A 8 4.75 -0.59 -10.57
N ALA A 9 3.78 -1.51 -10.58
CA ALA A 9 2.60 -1.36 -11.43
C ALA A 9 1.91 -0.02 -11.09
N ALA A 10 1.64 0.77 -12.15
CA ALA A 10 0.93 2.03 -12.00
C ALA A 10 -0.43 1.74 -11.35
N PRO A 11 -0.76 2.44 -10.25
CA PRO A 11 -2.03 2.19 -9.61
C PRO A 11 -3.14 2.85 -10.43
N ALA A 12 -4.36 2.34 -10.31
CA ALA A 12 -5.48 2.88 -11.05
C ALA A 12 -5.73 4.36 -10.70
N ALA A 13 -5.93 5.23 -11.70
CA ALA A 13 -6.25 6.65 -11.50
C ALA A 13 -7.53 6.84 -10.65
N THR A 14 -8.43 5.86 -10.69
CA THR A 14 -9.63 5.77 -9.83
C THR A 14 -9.31 5.72 -8.33
N SER A 15 -8.11 5.28 -7.91
CA SER A 15 -7.71 5.35 -6.50
C SER A 15 -7.64 6.79 -5.97
N LEU A 16 -7.25 7.77 -6.80
CA LEU A 16 -7.25 9.17 -6.39
C LEU A 16 -8.68 9.72 -6.25
N LEU A 17 -9.61 9.27 -7.10
CA LEU A 17 -11.03 9.64 -6.99
C LEU A 17 -11.64 9.14 -5.69
N TRP A 18 -11.29 7.92 -5.26
CA TRP A 18 -11.70 7.40 -3.96
C TRP A 18 -11.13 8.17 -2.77
N LEU A 19 -9.96 8.79 -2.93
CA LEU A 19 -9.33 9.60 -1.90
C LEU A 19 -9.93 11.01 -1.81
N TRP A 20 -10.12 11.68 -2.95
CA TRP A 20 -10.61 13.07 -3.01
C TRP A 20 -12.15 13.19 -3.00
N GLY A 21 -12.87 12.20 -3.52
CA GLY A 21 -14.33 12.23 -3.67
C GLY A 21 -15.09 12.52 -2.37
N PRO A 22 -14.87 11.76 -1.28
CA PRO A 22 -15.55 12.01 -0.01
C PRO A 22 -15.21 13.38 0.60
N VAL A 23 -13.98 13.85 0.42
CA VAL A 23 -13.51 15.14 0.94
C VAL A 23 -14.21 16.29 0.21
N LEU A 24 -14.26 16.23 -1.12
CA LEU A 24 -14.98 17.21 -1.93
C LEU A 24 -16.49 17.19 -1.62
N LEU A 25 -17.06 16.01 -1.41
CA LEU A 25 -18.46 15.86 -1.02
C LEU A 25 -18.76 16.55 0.32
N VAL A 26 -17.92 16.34 1.34
CA VAL A 26 -18.07 17.01 2.65
C VAL A 26 -17.91 18.52 2.52
N ILE A 27 -16.94 18.98 1.73
CA ILE A 27 -16.72 20.41 1.44
C ILE A 27 -17.96 21.04 0.78
N CYS A 28 -18.61 20.33 -0.16
CA CYS A 28 -19.81 20.83 -0.85
C CYS A 28 -21.09 20.75 -0.01
N ILE A 29 -21.29 19.67 0.77
CA ILE A 29 -22.53 19.46 1.54
C ILE A 29 -22.57 20.33 2.79
N ASN A 30 -21.44 20.54 3.45
CA ASN A 30 -21.39 21.28 4.71
C ASN A 30 -22.00 22.70 4.66
N PRO A 31 -21.70 23.58 3.68
CA PRO A 31 -22.37 24.89 3.59
C PRO A 31 -23.87 24.77 3.32
N LEU A 32 -24.31 23.75 2.57
CA LEU A 32 -25.72 23.50 2.29
C LEU A 32 -26.49 23.12 3.57
N ILE A 33 -25.93 22.25 4.41
CA ILE A 33 -26.51 21.88 5.72
C ILE A 33 -26.69 23.13 6.60
N GLN A 34 -25.69 24.01 6.66
CA GLN A 34 -25.75 25.19 7.52
C GLN A 34 -26.75 26.24 7.02
N LEU A 35 -26.94 26.35 5.69
CA LEU A 35 -27.95 27.19 5.07
C LEU A 35 -29.37 26.72 5.44
N PHE A 36 -29.63 25.42 5.33
CA PHE A 36 -30.93 24.84 5.73
C PHE A 36 -31.16 24.86 7.24
N ALA A 37 -30.10 24.91 8.05
CA ALA A 37 -30.19 25.06 9.51
C ALA A 37 -30.47 26.51 9.97
N GLY A 38 -30.67 27.46 9.05
CA GLY A 38 -31.04 28.84 9.38
C GLY A 38 -29.93 29.68 10.03
N LYS A 39 -28.68 29.19 10.03
CA LYS A 39 -27.54 29.95 10.56
C LYS A 39 -27.12 31.03 9.56
N PRO A 40 -26.76 32.24 10.02
CA PRO A 40 -26.26 33.26 9.12
C PRO A 40 -24.98 32.76 8.42
N PRO A 41 -24.81 33.05 7.11
CA PRO A 41 -23.76 32.45 6.28
C PRO A 41 -22.35 32.72 6.80
N VAL A 42 -22.13 33.85 7.48
CA VAL A 42 -20.83 34.23 8.05
C VAL A 42 -20.43 33.37 9.25
N THR A 43 -21.34 33.08 10.19
CA THR A 43 -21.03 32.23 11.36
C THR A 43 -20.89 30.75 10.95
N ALA A 44 -21.68 30.31 9.98
CA ALA A 44 -21.54 29.01 9.35
C ALA A 44 -20.18 28.84 8.64
N ALA A 45 -19.69 29.87 7.95
CA ALA A 45 -18.39 29.86 7.29
C ALA A 45 -17.22 29.74 8.29
N PHE A 46 -17.24 30.52 9.38
CA PHE A 46 -16.21 30.46 10.42
C PHE A 46 -16.16 29.11 11.15
N ALA A 47 -17.31 28.53 11.50
CA ALA A 47 -17.37 27.22 12.15
C ALA A 47 -16.88 26.06 11.25
N SER A 48 -16.86 26.28 9.93
CA SER A 48 -16.53 25.27 8.93
C SER A 48 -15.06 25.30 8.50
N TRP A 49 -14.30 26.32 8.89
CA TRP A 49 -12.94 26.53 8.37
C TRP A 49 -11.96 25.42 8.78
N GLY A 50 -12.15 24.86 9.98
CA GLY A 50 -11.37 23.73 10.48
C GLY A 50 -11.46 22.53 9.54
N PRO A 51 -12.65 21.92 9.34
CA PRO A 51 -12.81 20.83 8.38
C PRO A 51 -12.38 21.20 6.95
N LEU A 52 -12.71 22.40 6.48
CA LEU A 52 -12.40 22.86 5.12
C LEU A 52 -10.90 23.03 4.83
N LEU A 53 -10.06 23.24 5.86
CA LEU A 53 -8.61 23.30 5.69
C LEU A 53 -7.93 21.98 6.07
N VAL A 54 -8.33 21.39 7.20
CA VAL A 54 -7.68 20.20 7.76
C VAL A 54 -7.90 18.98 6.85
N LEU A 55 -9.11 18.76 6.33
CA LEU A 55 -9.38 17.61 5.46
C LEU A 55 -8.58 17.64 4.15
N PRO A 56 -8.56 18.74 3.35
CA PRO A 56 -7.73 18.76 2.14
C PRO A 56 -6.23 18.75 2.45
N LEU A 57 -5.78 19.32 3.58
CA LEU A 57 -4.37 19.23 3.99
C LEU A 57 -3.96 17.78 4.29
N ILE A 58 -4.78 17.04 5.06
CA ILE A 58 -4.58 15.62 5.33
C ILE A 58 -4.60 14.82 4.02
N THR A 59 -5.59 15.07 3.16
CA THR A 59 -5.75 14.39 1.87
C THR A 59 -4.59 14.66 0.92
N ALA A 60 -4.07 15.89 0.89
CA ALA A 60 -2.86 16.25 0.16
C ALA A 60 -1.65 15.50 0.72
N GLY A 61 -1.47 15.47 2.04
CA GLY A 61 -0.42 14.69 2.71
C GLY A 61 -0.49 13.19 2.34
N LEU A 62 -1.69 12.61 2.35
CA LEU A 62 -1.92 11.22 1.92
C LEU A 62 -1.64 11.03 0.42
N THR A 63 -1.94 12.01 -0.42
CA THR A 63 -1.63 11.97 -1.86
C THR A 63 -0.11 12.02 -2.10
N LEU A 64 0.62 12.85 -1.36
CA LEU A 64 2.08 12.86 -1.38
C LEU A 64 2.66 11.53 -0.88
N ALA A 65 2.16 11.01 0.23
CA ALA A 65 2.56 9.71 0.75
C ALA A 65 2.26 8.58 -0.25
N TYR A 66 1.14 8.67 -0.97
CA TYR A 66 0.78 7.73 -2.03
C TYR A 66 1.78 7.75 -3.20
N ARG A 67 2.42 8.88 -3.49
CA ARG A 67 3.52 8.94 -4.47
C ARG A 67 4.80 8.27 -3.97
N ARG A 68 5.01 8.17 -2.66
CA ARG A 68 6.17 7.53 -2.04
C ARG A 68 6.08 6.00 -2.11
N ARG A 69 6.30 5.45 -3.30
CA ARG A 69 6.30 4.00 -3.54
C ARG A 69 7.54 3.63 -4.32
N HIS A 70 8.44 2.88 -3.70
CA HIS A 70 9.61 2.34 -4.38
C HIS A 70 10.00 1.00 -3.78
N LEU A 71 10.43 0.10 -4.65
CA LEU A 71 11.10 -1.14 -4.29
C LEU A 71 12.58 -0.96 -4.61
N GLN A 72 13.43 -1.14 -3.61
CA GLN A 72 14.87 -1.17 -3.78
C GLN A 72 15.36 -2.55 -3.42
N LEU A 73 15.97 -3.23 -4.38
CA LEU A 73 16.64 -4.50 -4.17
C LEU A 73 18.14 -4.25 -4.02
N ASP A 74 18.69 -4.73 -2.91
CA ASP A 74 20.12 -4.74 -2.61
C ASP A 74 20.59 -6.20 -2.58
N ALA A 75 21.91 -6.44 -2.66
CA ALA A 75 22.52 -7.76 -2.75
C ALA A 75 22.17 -8.69 -1.58
N ARG A 76 21.72 -8.16 -0.44
CA ARG A 76 21.36 -8.95 0.75
C ARG A 76 19.94 -8.69 1.27
N ARG A 77 19.26 -7.64 0.80
CA ARG A 77 18.02 -7.13 1.43
C ARG A 77 17.09 -6.53 0.39
N LEU A 78 15.80 -6.74 0.59
CA LEU A 78 14.73 -6.04 -0.13
C LEU A 78 14.17 -4.93 0.75
N LYS A 79 14.30 -3.68 0.30
CA LYS A 79 13.69 -2.51 0.93
C LYS A 79 12.39 -2.17 0.20
N ILE A 80 11.31 -2.09 0.98
CA ILE A 80 9.96 -1.87 0.48
C ILE A 80 9.46 -0.57 1.10
N ALA A 81 9.28 0.47 0.29
CA ALA A 81 8.57 1.68 0.71
C ALA A 81 7.12 1.60 0.20
N SER A 82 6.20 1.42 1.13
CA SER A 82 4.76 1.28 0.91
C SER A 82 4.05 2.49 1.49
N THR A 83 4.13 3.63 0.79
CA THR A 83 3.55 4.91 1.18
C THR A 83 4.11 5.47 2.50
N LEU A 84 3.30 5.50 3.55
CA LEU A 84 3.67 5.91 4.91
C LEU A 84 4.54 4.88 5.63
N TYR A 85 4.64 3.66 5.11
CA TYR A 85 5.34 2.55 5.76
C TYR A 85 6.58 2.16 4.97
N SER A 86 7.61 1.71 5.68
CA SER A 86 8.78 1.08 5.07
C SER A 86 9.16 -0.19 5.82
N LYS A 87 9.48 -1.25 5.09
CA LYS A 87 9.97 -2.51 5.65
C LYS A 87 11.22 -2.95 4.90
N GLN A 88 12.25 -3.37 5.64
CA GLN A 88 13.45 -3.96 5.07
C GLN A 88 13.48 -5.44 5.45
N VAL A 89 13.71 -6.29 4.47
CA VAL A 89 13.62 -7.74 4.64
C VAL A 89 14.89 -8.37 4.07
N PRO A 90 15.69 -9.08 4.88
CA PRO A 90 16.87 -9.77 4.37
C PRO A 90 16.46 -10.97 3.52
N ILE A 91 17.19 -11.19 2.42
CA ILE A 91 16.90 -12.28 1.47
C ILE A 91 17.00 -13.64 2.17
N SER A 92 17.93 -13.80 3.12
CA SER A 92 18.07 -15.02 3.92
C SER A 92 16.85 -15.38 4.78
N ALA A 93 16.05 -14.38 5.18
CA ALA A 93 14.82 -14.61 5.93
C ALA A 93 13.62 -14.96 5.01
N MET A 94 13.76 -14.79 3.70
CA MET A 94 12.70 -15.10 2.74
C MET A 94 12.70 -16.60 2.42
N ARG A 95 11.51 -17.18 2.36
CA ARG A 95 11.31 -18.56 1.91
C ARG A 95 10.99 -18.56 0.42
N LEU A 96 12.02 -18.35 -0.39
CA LEU A 96 11.89 -18.24 -1.84
C LEU A 96 11.41 -19.55 -2.50
N ASP A 97 11.60 -20.68 -1.83
CA ASP A 97 11.02 -21.99 -2.16
C ASP A 97 9.49 -22.00 -2.12
N ARG A 98 8.89 -21.16 -1.26
CA ARG A 98 7.43 -21.00 -1.11
C ARG A 98 6.90 -19.71 -1.71
N ALA A 99 7.76 -18.92 -2.32
CA ALA A 99 7.37 -17.68 -2.96
C ALA A 99 6.62 -17.97 -4.26
N ARG A 100 5.50 -17.29 -4.46
CA ARG A 100 4.66 -17.48 -5.65
C ARG A 100 3.97 -16.19 -6.06
N VAL A 101 3.72 -16.08 -7.36
CA VAL A 101 2.84 -15.04 -7.91
C VAL A 101 1.43 -15.62 -7.92
N VAL A 102 0.49 -14.91 -7.29
CA VAL A 102 -0.91 -15.32 -7.19
C VAL A 102 -1.80 -14.25 -7.79
N ASP A 103 -2.84 -14.71 -8.47
CA ASP A 103 -4.05 -13.92 -8.68
C ASP A 103 -4.96 -14.14 -7.47
N PHE A 104 -5.39 -13.04 -6.86
CA PHE A 104 -6.26 -13.08 -5.71
C PHE A 104 -7.69 -13.52 -6.03
N ASP A 105 -8.16 -13.37 -7.26
CA ASP A 105 -9.49 -13.82 -7.68
C ASP A 105 -9.53 -15.33 -7.87
N GLU A 106 -8.46 -15.91 -8.42
CA GLU A 106 -8.29 -17.36 -8.48
C GLU A 106 -7.96 -17.96 -7.10
N ASN A 107 -7.13 -17.27 -6.31
CA ASN A 107 -6.64 -17.74 -5.02
C ASN A 107 -7.01 -16.77 -3.88
N PRO A 108 -8.30 -16.68 -3.50
CA PRO A 108 -8.76 -15.76 -2.46
C PRO A 108 -8.19 -16.08 -1.08
N GLY A 109 -7.54 -17.23 -0.90
CA GLY A 109 -6.81 -17.60 0.32
C GLY A 109 -5.66 -16.66 0.67
N PHE A 110 -5.01 -16.03 -0.33
CA PHE A 110 -3.89 -15.11 -0.13
C PHE A 110 -4.31 -13.64 0.02
N LYS A 111 -5.60 -13.32 -0.13
CA LYS A 111 -6.11 -11.96 0.09
C LYS A 111 -5.86 -11.56 1.55
N PRO A 112 -5.25 -10.38 1.82
CA PRO A 112 -5.15 -9.87 3.19
C PRO A 112 -6.54 -9.73 3.81
N ALA A 113 -6.73 -10.29 5.01
CA ALA A 113 -8.03 -10.42 5.65
C ALA A 113 -8.45 -9.14 6.39
N LEU A 114 -7.58 -8.59 7.23
CA LEU A 114 -7.89 -7.42 8.06
C LEU A 114 -6.77 -6.39 8.01
N LYS A 115 -7.11 -5.11 7.87
CA LYS A 115 -6.15 -4.01 7.99
C LYS A 115 -5.82 -3.79 9.47
N THR A 116 -4.56 -3.99 9.85
CA THR A 116 -4.10 -3.73 11.23
C THR A 116 -3.52 -2.32 11.34
N ASN A 117 -2.63 -1.94 10.43
CA ASN A 117 -2.11 -0.58 10.35
C ASN A 117 -1.60 -0.29 8.93
N GLY A 118 -2.47 0.26 8.09
CA GLY A 118 -2.19 0.44 6.67
C GLY A 118 -3.07 1.48 6.01
N PHE A 119 -2.80 1.73 4.73
CA PHE A 119 -3.59 2.56 3.84
C PHE A 119 -4.26 1.65 2.81
N GLN A 120 -5.58 1.68 2.71
CA GLN A 120 -6.37 0.80 1.86
C GLN A 120 -7.40 1.61 1.08
N MET A 121 -7.48 1.34 -0.21
CA MET A 121 -8.48 1.85 -1.14
C MET A 121 -8.88 0.71 -2.09
N PRO A 122 -10.00 0.81 -2.82
CA PRO A 122 -10.30 -0.14 -3.88
C PRO A 122 -9.14 -0.27 -4.87
N GLY A 123 -8.65 -1.49 -5.06
CA GLY A 123 -7.48 -1.78 -5.92
C GLY A 123 -6.11 -1.42 -5.31
N PHE A 124 -6.02 -0.88 -4.10
CA PHE A 124 -4.74 -0.49 -3.49
C PHE A 124 -4.64 -0.84 -2.01
N ARG A 125 -3.55 -1.50 -1.60
CA ARG A 125 -3.28 -1.83 -0.18
C ARG A 125 -1.80 -1.63 0.16
N ALA A 126 -1.54 -0.80 1.17
CA ALA A 126 -0.21 -0.48 1.64
C ALA A 126 -0.11 -0.59 3.18
N GLY A 127 0.97 -1.16 3.71
CA GLY A 127 1.23 -1.23 5.15
C GLY A 127 0.95 -2.60 5.75
N HIS A 128 0.54 -2.63 7.02
CA HIS A 128 0.40 -3.85 7.82
C HIS A 128 -1.03 -4.38 7.80
N PHE A 129 -1.13 -5.68 7.56
CA PHE A 129 -2.37 -6.44 7.49
C PHE A 129 -2.24 -7.75 8.27
N ARG A 130 -3.39 -8.34 8.59
CA ARG A 130 -3.54 -9.70 9.06
C ARG A 130 -3.95 -10.56 7.87
N MET A 131 -3.29 -11.69 7.69
CA MET A 131 -3.63 -12.70 6.68
C MET A 131 -4.76 -13.61 7.19
N LYS A 132 -5.36 -14.40 6.31
CA LYS A 132 -6.46 -15.32 6.68
C LYS A 132 -6.05 -16.39 7.70
N ASP A 133 -4.80 -16.83 7.64
CA ASP A 133 -4.19 -17.75 8.61
C ASP A 133 -3.81 -17.08 9.94
N GLY A 134 -4.14 -15.79 10.13
CA GLY A 134 -3.78 -15.03 11.32
C GLY A 134 -2.32 -14.56 11.33
N SER A 135 -1.52 -14.83 10.31
CA SER A 135 -0.15 -14.33 10.22
C SER A 135 -0.11 -12.81 9.95
N LYS A 136 1.03 -12.18 10.23
CA LYS A 136 1.27 -10.77 9.90
C LYS A 136 1.66 -10.66 8.43
N GLY A 137 1.02 -9.75 7.69
CA GLY A 137 1.32 -9.44 6.31
C GLY A 137 1.80 -7.99 6.15
N PHE A 138 2.88 -7.76 5.41
CA PHE A 138 3.24 -6.42 4.94
C PHE A 138 2.91 -6.29 3.46
N CYS A 139 2.05 -5.36 3.10
CA CYS A 139 1.48 -5.24 1.78
C CYS A 139 1.98 -3.98 1.05
N LEU A 140 2.26 -4.14 -0.23
CA LEU A 140 2.35 -3.09 -1.24
C LEU A 140 1.69 -3.64 -2.51
N ILE A 141 0.37 -3.55 -2.56
CA ILE A 141 -0.48 -4.12 -3.61
C ILE A 141 -1.10 -2.96 -4.38
N THR A 142 -0.80 -2.89 -5.68
CA THR A 142 -1.33 -1.92 -6.65
C THR A 142 -2.18 -2.59 -7.73
N ASP A 143 -2.00 -3.90 -7.94
CA ASP A 143 -2.78 -4.77 -8.83
C ASP A 143 -3.06 -6.09 -8.08
N ASN A 144 -4.33 -6.55 -8.07
CA ASN A 144 -4.77 -7.76 -7.35
C ASN A 144 -4.52 -9.06 -8.14
N HIS A 145 -4.29 -8.96 -9.44
CA HIS A 145 -4.15 -10.12 -10.32
C HIS A 145 -2.73 -10.69 -10.34
N ARG A 146 -1.75 -9.85 -9.99
CA ARG A 146 -0.33 -10.17 -10.09
C ARG A 146 0.38 -9.81 -8.81
N VAL A 147 0.15 -10.60 -7.76
CA VAL A 147 0.72 -10.37 -6.43
C VAL A 147 1.78 -11.41 -6.12
N LEU A 148 3.00 -10.96 -5.94
CA LEU A 148 4.09 -11.77 -5.41
C LEU A 148 3.91 -11.93 -3.89
N VAL A 149 3.63 -13.14 -3.44
CA VAL A 149 3.60 -13.52 -2.03
C VAL A 149 4.95 -14.10 -1.64
N LEU A 150 5.61 -13.46 -0.68
CA LEU A 150 6.90 -13.84 -0.11
C LEU A 150 6.71 -14.22 1.36
N PRO A 151 6.59 -15.52 1.67
CA PRO A 151 6.60 -15.99 3.05
C PRO A 151 7.97 -15.78 3.69
N LEU A 152 7.98 -15.42 4.96
CA LEU A 152 9.18 -15.23 5.77
C LEU A 152 9.37 -16.37 6.76
N ARG A 153 10.61 -16.58 7.18
CA ARG A 153 10.97 -17.60 8.18
C ARG A 153 10.37 -17.33 9.56
N ASP A 154 10.06 -16.07 9.88
CA ASP A 154 9.42 -15.65 11.13
C ASP A 154 7.89 -15.91 11.15
N GLY A 155 7.36 -16.54 10.10
CA GLY A 155 5.92 -16.81 9.94
C GLY A 155 5.12 -15.63 9.43
N SER A 156 5.72 -14.46 9.20
CA SER A 156 5.07 -13.35 8.51
C SER A 156 5.14 -13.49 6.99
N SER A 157 4.41 -12.66 6.26
CA SER A 157 4.44 -12.63 4.80
C SER A 157 4.56 -11.21 4.28
N VAL A 158 5.11 -11.10 3.08
CA VAL A 158 5.23 -9.85 2.33
C VAL A 158 4.51 -10.03 1.01
N LEU A 159 3.59 -9.13 0.69
CA LEU A 159 2.79 -9.16 -0.52
C LEU A 159 3.12 -7.94 -1.36
N LEU A 160 3.63 -8.15 -2.57
CA LEU A 160 4.10 -7.10 -3.45
C LEU A 160 3.45 -7.22 -4.82
N SER A 161 3.08 -6.11 -5.42
CA SER A 161 2.60 -6.04 -6.81
C SER A 161 3.55 -5.16 -7.65
N PRO A 162 4.76 -5.66 -7.95
CA PRO A 162 5.66 -4.99 -8.88
C PRO A 162 5.12 -5.13 -10.32
N GLU A 163 5.65 -4.34 -11.24
CA GLU A 163 5.26 -4.42 -12.66
C GLU A 163 5.58 -5.81 -13.27
N GLN A 164 6.69 -6.40 -12.84
CA GLN A 164 7.15 -7.73 -13.27
C GLN A 164 7.42 -8.65 -12.06
N PRO A 165 6.38 -9.28 -11.48
CA PRO A 165 6.52 -10.09 -10.25
C PRO A 165 7.35 -11.35 -10.45
N ARG A 166 7.30 -11.95 -11.65
CA ARG A 166 8.12 -13.12 -12.00
C ARG A 166 9.60 -12.75 -12.10
N ALA A 167 9.93 -11.64 -12.76
CA ALA A 167 11.31 -11.16 -12.89
C ALA A 167 11.91 -10.83 -11.51
N LEU A 168 11.13 -10.19 -10.64
CA LEU A 168 11.57 -9.91 -9.26
C LEU A 168 11.85 -11.20 -8.47
N LEU A 169 10.98 -12.21 -8.61
CA LEU A 169 11.17 -13.48 -7.91
C LEU A 169 12.43 -14.22 -8.39
N GLU A 170 12.67 -14.24 -9.70
CA GLU A 170 13.88 -14.86 -10.26
C GLU A 170 15.16 -14.14 -9.81
N GLU A 171 15.16 -12.81 -9.77
CA GLU A 171 16.32 -12.05 -9.26
C GLU A 171 16.54 -12.30 -7.76
N LEU A 172 15.48 -12.40 -6.96
CA LEU A 172 15.59 -12.76 -5.54
C LEU A 172 16.20 -14.16 -5.35
N LYS A 173 15.81 -15.15 -6.16
CA LYS A 173 16.39 -16.49 -6.13
C LYS A 173 17.86 -16.47 -6.52
N ARG A 174 18.20 -15.77 -7.61
CA ARG A 174 19.59 -15.61 -8.06
C ARG A 174 20.48 -14.98 -6.98
N LEU A 175 20.00 -13.95 -6.29
CA LEU A 175 20.74 -13.33 -5.19
C LEU A 175 20.87 -14.27 -3.99
N ALA A 176 19.85 -15.09 -3.70
CA ALA A 176 19.90 -16.10 -2.65
C ALA A 176 20.92 -17.20 -2.93
N ASP A 177 21.06 -17.63 -4.19
CA ASP A 177 22.06 -18.64 -4.59
C ASP A 177 23.49 -18.11 -4.50
N ASN A 178 23.67 -16.80 -4.73
CA ASN A 178 24.97 -16.12 -4.60
C ASN A 178 25.33 -15.73 -3.17
N LEU A 179 24.40 -15.87 -2.22
CA LEU A 179 24.70 -15.66 -0.80
C LEU A 179 25.47 -16.89 -0.28
N PRO A 180 26.61 -16.70 0.40
CA PRO A 180 27.33 -17.82 1.00
C PRO A 180 26.39 -18.56 1.96
N ARG A 181 26.22 -19.87 1.73
CA ARG A 181 25.53 -20.75 2.69
C ARG A 181 26.40 -20.77 3.95
N ALA A 182 25.97 -20.03 4.96
CA ALA A 182 26.54 -20.10 6.31
C ALA A 182 26.20 -21.44 6.96
#